data_AF-A0A931SIM4-F1
#
_entry.id   AF-A0A931SIM4-F1
#
_cell.length_a   1.000
_cell.length_b   1.000
_cell.length_c   1.000
_cell.angle_alpha   90.00
_cell.angle_beta   90.00
_cell.angle_gamma   90.00
#
_symmetry.space_group_name_H-M   'P 1'
#
loop_
_entity.id
_entity.type
_entity.pdbx_description
1 polymer ?
#
loop_
_entity_poly.entity_id
_entity_poly.type
_entity_poly.pdbx_seq_one_letter_code
_entity_poly.pdbx_strand_id
1 'polypeptide(L)'
;MAYYLLGTAYYRAAAYAESEASLTRALQLERGMTQARLMFINLYSRQQKWESALDHIDAYLAENPKAAGRDQIQAIRSKITGNLKAAGGHRPPLQ
;
A
#
# COMPACT_ATOMS: atom_id res chain seq x y z
N MET A 1 -5.16 10.54 11.85
CA MET A 1 -6.09 9.45 12.26
C MET A 1 -7.49 9.49 11.62
N ALA A 2 -8.27 10.59 11.71
CA ALA A 2 -9.66 10.61 11.20
C ALA A 2 -9.79 10.25 9.70
N TYR A 3 -8.96 10.85 8.84
CA TYR A 3 -8.93 10.54 7.41
C TYR A 3 -8.52 9.09 7.08
N TYR A 4 -7.70 8.45 7.92
CA TYR A 4 -7.36 7.03 7.78
C TYR A 4 -8.56 6.13 8.08
N LEU A 5 -9.32 6.41 9.16
CA LEU A 5 -10.53 5.67 9.48
C LEU A 5 -11.58 5.84 8.39
N LEU A 6 -11.74 7.06 7.88
CA LEU A 6 -12.63 7.34 6.75
C LEU A 6 -12.22 6.57 5.50
N GLY A 7 -10.93 6.59 5.14
CA GLY A 7 -10.42 5.80 4.02
C GLY A 7 -10.65 4.30 4.19
N THR A 8 -10.46 3.78 5.41
CA THR A 8 -10.73 2.38 5.73
C THR A 8 -12.22 2.04 5.60
N ALA A 9 -13.11 2.94 6.01
CA ALA A 9 -14.55 2.77 5.87
C ALA A 9 -14.95 2.74 4.38
N TYR A 10 -14.44 3.67 3.57
CA TYR A 10 -14.67 3.67 2.13
C TYR A 10 -14.13 2.41 1.44
N TYR A 11 -12.93 1.94 1.82
CA TYR A 11 -12.39 0.67 1.31
C TYR A 11 -13.34 -0.51 1.59
N ARG A 12 -13.86 -0.61 2.82
CA ARG A 12 -14.82 -1.66 3.20
C ARG A 12 -16.14 -1.56 2.45
N ALA A 13 -16.55 -0.36 2.08
CA ALA A 13 -17.71 -0.10 1.24
C ALA A 13 -17.44 -0.27 -0.27
N ALA A 14 -16.24 -0.71 -0.67
CA ALA A 14 -15.78 -0.77 -2.05
C ALA A 14 -15.78 0.59 -2.81
N ALA A 15 -15.89 1.70 -2.08
CA ALA A 15 -15.76 3.07 -2.58
C ALA A 15 -14.27 3.43 -2.72
N TYR A 16 -13.61 2.86 -3.74
CA TYR A 16 -12.15 2.87 -3.84
C TYR A 16 -11.57 4.26 -4.12
N ALA A 17 -12.26 5.11 -4.88
CA ALA A 17 -11.78 6.46 -5.17
C ALA A 17 -11.81 7.35 -3.90
N GLU A 18 -12.88 7.27 -3.12
CA GLU A 18 -13.05 7.98 -1.86
C GLU A 18 -12.10 7.46 -0.79
N SER A 19 -11.84 6.15 -0.80
CA SER A 19 -10.79 5.52 -0.01
C SER A 19 -9.43 6.13 -0.33
N GLU A 20 -9.07 6.20 -1.61
CA GLU A 20 -7.79 6.75 -2.07
C GLU A 20 -7.61 8.21 -1.67
N ALA A 21 -8.64 9.04 -1.90
CA ALA A 21 -8.63 10.46 -1.53
C ALA A 21 -8.48 10.65 -0.01
N SER A 22 -9.18 9.87 0.78
CA SER A 22 -9.12 9.95 2.25
C SER A 22 -7.76 9.49 2.78
N LEU A 23 -7.22 8.38 2.28
CA LEU A 23 -5.88 7.91 2.65
C LEU A 23 -4.79 8.88 2.21
N THR A 24 -4.94 9.53 1.05
CA THR A 24 -4.03 10.59 0.58
C THR A 24 -4.01 11.74 1.57
N ARG A 25 -5.18 12.19 2.03
CA ARG A 25 -5.27 13.26 3.03
C ARG A 25 -4.65 12.85 4.36
N ALA A 26 -4.77 11.58 4.75
CA ALA A 26 -4.11 11.05 5.94
C ALA A 26 -2.57 11.18 5.86
N LEU A 27 -1.95 10.79 4.73
CA LEU A 27 -0.51 10.93 4.52
C LEU A 27 -0.05 12.38 4.34
N GLN A 28 -0.88 13.27 3.82
CA GLN A 28 -0.57 14.71 3.76
C GLN A 28 -0.46 15.33 5.15
N LEU A 29 -1.34 14.92 6.08
CA LEU A 29 -1.34 15.43 7.46
C LEU A 29 -0.26 14.76 8.31
N GLU A 30 0.00 13.47 8.08
CA GLU A 30 1.00 12.70 8.81
C GLU A 30 1.78 11.81 7.83
N ARG A 31 2.89 12.35 7.31
CA ARG A 31 3.72 11.68 6.27
C ARG A 31 4.24 10.31 6.71
N GLY A 32 4.43 10.11 8.01
CA GLY A 32 4.91 8.87 8.62
C GLY A 32 3.80 7.88 9.01
N MET A 33 2.53 8.14 8.65
CA MET A 33 1.41 7.30 9.08
C MET A 33 1.45 5.92 8.39
N THR A 34 2.15 4.99 9.05
CA THR A 34 2.37 3.62 8.57
C THR A 34 1.06 2.91 8.22
N GLN A 35 0.03 3.08 9.06
CA GLN A 35 -1.28 2.45 8.84
C GLN A 35 -1.92 2.91 7.53
N ALA A 36 -1.76 4.19 7.15
CA ALA A 36 -2.27 4.70 5.89
C ALA A 36 -1.51 4.10 4.70
N ARG A 37 -0.18 3.95 4.78
CA ARG A 37 0.61 3.25 3.74
C ARG A 37 0.17 1.79 3.59
N LEU A 38 0.00 1.06 4.68
CA LEU A 38 -0.49 -0.33 4.63
C LEU A 38 -1.89 -0.42 4.00
N MET A 39 -2.73 0.58 4.23
CA MET A 39 -4.07 0.62 3.66
C MET A 39 -4.05 0.91 2.15
N PHE A 40 -3.12 1.72 1.65
CA PHE A 40 -2.89 1.85 0.20
C PHE A 40 -2.47 0.53 -0.45
N ILE A 41 -1.62 -0.26 0.20
CA ILE A 41 -1.20 -1.58 -0.30
C ILE A 41 -2.42 -2.48 -0.49
N ASN A 42 -3.32 -2.52 0.50
CA ASN A 42 -4.57 -3.28 0.44
C ASN A 42 -5.53 -2.74 -0.63
N LEU A 43 -5.69 -1.41 -0.73
CA LEU A 43 -6.54 -0.74 -1.70
C LEU A 43 -6.13 -1.05 -3.14
N TYR A 44 -4.84 -0.92 -3.45
CA TYR A 44 -4.32 -1.16 -4.79
C TYR A 44 -4.20 -2.65 -5.11
N SER A 45 -3.89 -3.49 -4.13
CA SER A 45 -3.95 -4.95 -4.32
C SER A 45 -5.35 -5.41 -4.68
N ARG A 46 -6.38 -4.84 -4.04
CA ARG A 46 -7.78 -5.16 -4.33
C ARG A 46 -8.21 -4.74 -5.73
N GLN A 47 -7.68 -3.62 -6.22
CA GLN A 47 -7.91 -3.11 -7.57
C GLN A 47 -6.98 -3.71 -8.63
N GLN A 48 -6.11 -4.66 -8.25
CA GLN A 48 -5.08 -5.23 -9.12
C GLN A 48 -4.13 -4.18 -9.73
N LYS A 49 -4.03 -2.99 -9.10
CA LYS A 49 -3.10 -1.91 -9.44
C LYS A 49 -1.73 -2.25 -8.84
N TRP A 50 -1.11 -3.30 -9.35
CA TRP A 50 0.05 -3.93 -8.72
C TRP A 50 1.25 -3.00 -8.59
N GLU A 51 1.51 -2.15 -9.60
CA GLU A 51 2.58 -1.15 -9.56
C GLU A 51 2.39 -0.15 -8.42
N SER A 52 1.20 0.44 -8.31
CA SER A 52 0.90 1.40 -7.24
C SER A 52 0.97 0.75 -5.84
N ALA A 53 0.53 -0.51 -5.69
CA ALA A 53 0.68 -1.24 -4.43
C ALA A 53 2.16 -1.41 -4.07
N LEU A 54 2.96 -1.72 -5.08
CA LEU A 54 4.39 -1.95 -4.99
C LEU A 54 5.18 -0.66 -4.65
N ASP A 55 4.73 0.51 -5.10
CA ASP A 55 5.31 1.80 -4.69
C ASP A 55 5.12 2.09 -3.21
N HIS A 56 3.94 1.80 -2.66
CA HIS A 56 3.70 1.96 -1.22
C HIS A 56 4.46 0.95 -0.36
N ILE A 57 4.63 -0.28 -0.84
CA ILE A 57 5.47 -1.29 -0.19
C ILE A 57 6.93 -0.81 -0.12
N ASP A 58 7.47 -0.34 -1.25
CA ASP A 58 8.86 0.06 -1.33
C ASP A 58 9.14 1.29 -0.46
N ALA A 59 8.24 2.27 -0.49
CA ALA A 59 8.32 3.43 0.41
C ALA A 59 8.27 3.00 1.90
N TYR A 60 7.40 2.06 2.26
CA TYR A 60 7.36 1.53 3.62
C TYR A 60 8.68 0.89 4.03
N LEU A 61 9.25 0.02 3.17
CA LEU A 61 10.50 -0.69 3.45
C LEU A 61 11.70 0.26 3.54
N ALA A 62 11.74 1.30 2.70
CA ALA A 62 12.79 2.31 2.72
C ALA A 62 12.73 3.20 3.98
N GLU A 63 11.53 3.62 4.39
CA GLU A 63 11.33 4.46 5.57
C GLU A 63 11.47 3.69 6.89
N ASN A 64 11.28 2.36 6.86
CA ASN A 64 11.24 1.51 8.06
C ASN A 64 12.22 0.31 7.99
N PRO A 65 13.54 0.54 7.85
CA PRO A 65 14.51 -0.53 7.63
C PRO A 65 14.63 -1.52 8.81
N LYS A 66 14.17 -1.14 10.01
CA LYS A 66 14.21 -1.95 11.25
C LYS A 66 12.82 -2.27 11.81
N ALA A 67 11.73 -2.07 11.04
CA ALA A 67 10.40 -2.40 11.53
C ALA A 67 10.25 -3.90 11.78
N ALA A 68 9.64 -4.28 12.90
CA ALA A 68 9.37 -5.68 13.23
C ALA A 68 8.53 -6.42 12.16
N GLY A 69 7.69 -5.68 11.42
CA GLY A 69 6.89 -6.22 10.31
C GLY A 69 7.58 -6.24 8.95
N ARG A 70 8.87 -5.90 8.86
CA ARG A 70 9.58 -5.77 7.58
C ARG A 70 9.55 -7.06 6.75
N ASP A 71 9.77 -8.21 7.37
CA ASP A 71 9.79 -9.51 6.68
C ASP A 71 8.41 -9.86 6.12
N GLN A 72 7.35 -9.55 6.87
CA GLN A 72 5.97 -9.71 6.39
C GLN A 72 5.70 -8.84 5.17
N ILE A 73 6.19 -7.59 5.15
CA ILE A 73 6.00 -6.69 4.03
C ILE A 73 6.83 -7.11 2.81
N GLN A 74 8.03 -7.66 3.00
CA GLN A 74 8.79 -8.30 1.93
C GLN A 74 8.05 -9.51 1.34
N ALA A 75 7.42 -10.34 2.18
CA ALA A 75 6.60 -11.45 1.71
C ALA A 75 5.40 -10.97 0.88
N ILE A 76 4.73 -9.89 1.30
CA ILE A 76 3.66 -9.25 0.52
C ILE A 76 4.22 -8.71 -0.81
N ARG A 77 5.38 -8.04 -0.79
CA ARG A 77 6.06 -7.57 -1.99
C ARG A 77 6.25 -8.68 -3.01
N SER A 78 6.80 -9.81 -2.57
CA SER A 78 7.04 -10.98 -3.42
C SER A 78 5.75 -11.48 -4.08
N LYS A 79 4.65 -11.55 -3.33
CA LYS A 79 3.33 -11.93 -3.85
C LYS A 79 2.82 -10.94 -4.90
N ILE A 80 2.87 -9.64 -4.62
CA ILE A 80 2.41 -8.62 -5.58
C ILE A 80 3.27 -8.62 -6.84
N THR A 81 4.60 -8.77 -6.72
CA THR A 81 5.49 -8.92 -7.88
C THR A 81 5.13 -10.15 -8.71
N GLY A 82 4.74 -11.26 -8.08
CA GLY A 82 4.21 -12.44 -8.77
C GLY A 82 2.95 -12.12 -9.57
N ASN A 83 1.99 -11.42 -8.97
CA ASN A 83 0.75 -11.00 -9.64
C ASN A 83 1.01 -10.02 -10.79
N LEU A 84 1.92 -9.07 -10.61
CA LEU A 84 2.32 -8.14 -11.67
C LEU A 84 2.94 -8.88 -12.85
N LYS A 85 3.83 -9.84 -12.60
CA LYS A 85 4.42 -10.69 -13.66
C LYS A 85 3.36 -11.51 -14.39
N ALA A 86 2.42 -12.10 -13.66
CA ALA A 86 1.30 -12.83 -14.26
C ALA A 86 0.40 -11.93 -15.13
N ALA A 87 0.31 -10.64 -14.79
CA ALA A 87 -0.40 -9.63 -15.58
C ALA A 87 0.43 -9.08 -16.78
N GLY A 88 1.59 -9.66 -17.09
CA GLY A 88 2.48 -9.22 -18.17
C GLY A 88 3.36 -8.02 -17.83
N GLY A 89 3.30 -7.53 -16.59
CA GLY A 89 4.19 -6.49 -16.09
C GLY A 89 5.54 -7.04 -15.66
N HIS A 90 6.46 -6.13 -15.32
CA HIS A 90 7.79 -6.48 -14.86
C HIS A 90 8.21 -5.55 -13.73
N ARG A 91 8.46 -6.08 -12.51
CA ARG A 91 9.07 -5.27 -11.44
C ARG A 91 10.12 -5.99 -10.60
N PRO A 92 11.39 -5.73 -10.92
CA PRO A 92 12.52 -5.76 -9.99
C PRO A 92 13.20 -4.37 -9.92
N PRO A 93 14.09 -4.07 -8.95
CA PRO A 93 14.44 -4.79 -7.72
C PRO A 93 14.04 -4.02 -6.43
N LEU A 94 13.88 -4.75 -5.31
CA LEU A 94 14.36 -4.27 -4.01
C LEU A 94 15.35 -5.33 -3.53
N GLN A 95 16.45 -4.85 -2.97
CA GLN A 95 17.49 -5.63 -2.30
C GLN A 95 17.45 -5.31 -0.80
#